data_AF-A0A533MLP1-F1
#
_entry.id   AF-A0A533MLP1-F1
#
_cell.length_a   1.000
_cell.length_b   1.000
_cell.length_c   1.000
_cell.angle_alpha   90.00
_cell.angle_beta   90.00
_cell.angle_gamma   90.00
#
_symmetry.space_group_name_H-M   'P 1'
#
loop_
_entity.id
_entity.type
_entity.pdbx_description
1 polymer ?
#
loop_
_entity_poly.entity_id
_entity_poly.type
_entity_poly.pdbx_seq_one_letter_code
_entity_poly.pdbx_strand_id
1 'polypeptide(L)'
;MQRLEEEEKKIGLLATNTLAEKIKDFFSLKSVLSINASTFGTFSKVTDIADVEIANYPKATNNSNTSIIIGDPFSVLEQVDDNYDLIIGDLPLGYKGADKRVEWKDGNINIKAKKNWIIILKSLFKLTRNGYGLFLVEPAILWSQEWKRFTAVFNDLGFYINAIFNSPKNILLPETSLRPIIILVSRSGGTGLFIAEISDADSVVSILRNLTENKSSHHLETGVFVNESVFKGFNNYKITKQIEKLQTQYKEFKELRLVDISTEISLGKQNKKFEEKTNALYIPRVCNTPVVYSLRQTTLKHQNYFQIVLDQSVVLNEYVSLFFSSDLGRLVLESLYGSTIFPTTTKKDLEQVSIPIPSINEQKIIITANHKLEKLEKSIDDFKRELSLNPKSPISIQDKIDDMLQILDSLSDVDRMRSLIRKGESKTLEFKQTFSLNIHTDIKDENIRKSSLKTIVAFLNTDGGNLLIGVGDEGNVTGLGGEMAKFRENEDKFLLNFNS
;
A
#
# COMPACT_ATOMS: atom_id res chain seq x y z
N MET A 1 -7.94 -15.87 -11.83
CA MET A 1 -6.88 -15.71 -10.81
C MET A 1 -5.74 -16.68 -11.05
N GLN A 2 -5.93 -18.01 -11.02
CA GLN A 2 -4.84 -18.99 -11.28
C GLN A 2 -4.05 -18.76 -12.58
N ARG A 3 -4.73 -18.50 -13.71
CA ARG A 3 -4.04 -18.21 -14.99
C ARG A 3 -3.17 -16.94 -14.94
N LEU A 4 -3.56 -15.94 -14.17
CA LEU A 4 -2.76 -14.71 -13.98
C LEU A 4 -1.55 -15.00 -13.09
N GLU A 5 -1.72 -15.77 -12.02
CA GLU A 5 -0.62 -16.17 -11.12
C GLU A 5 0.42 -17.03 -11.83
N GLU A 6 0.01 -17.93 -12.73
CA GLU A 6 0.92 -18.73 -13.56
C GLU A 6 1.71 -17.87 -14.55
N GLU A 7 1.05 -16.88 -15.17
CA GLU A 7 1.69 -15.94 -16.08
C GLU A 7 2.71 -15.05 -15.35
N GLU A 8 2.34 -14.51 -14.18
CA GLU A 8 3.23 -13.77 -13.30
C GLU A 8 4.44 -14.60 -12.86
N LYS A 9 4.24 -15.87 -12.49
CA LYS A 9 5.35 -16.78 -12.16
C LYS A 9 6.29 -16.96 -13.35
N LYS A 10 5.76 -17.16 -14.56
CA LYS A 10 6.57 -17.34 -15.78
C LYS A 10 7.41 -16.09 -16.08
N ILE A 11 6.81 -14.90 -15.99
CA ILE A 11 7.50 -13.62 -16.14
C ILE A 11 8.59 -13.49 -15.06
N GLY A 12 8.26 -13.84 -13.82
CA GLY A 12 9.18 -13.76 -12.71
C GLY A 12 10.40 -14.68 -12.85
N LEU A 13 10.18 -15.94 -13.24
CA LEU A 13 11.27 -16.89 -13.50
C LEU A 13 12.14 -16.44 -14.67
N LEU A 14 11.56 -15.88 -15.73
CA LEU A 14 12.34 -15.30 -16.82
C LEU A 14 13.24 -14.19 -16.28
N ALA A 15 12.69 -13.27 -15.49
CA ALA A 15 13.44 -12.15 -14.93
C ALA A 15 14.59 -12.58 -14.01
N THR A 16 14.40 -13.58 -13.13
CA THR A 16 15.47 -14.05 -12.24
C THR A 16 16.58 -14.78 -12.99
N ASN A 17 16.26 -15.54 -14.04
CA ASN A 17 17.28 -16.14 -14.91
C ASN A 17 18.02 -15.06 -15.72
N THR A 18 17.30 -14.07 -16.27
CA THR A 18 17.92 -12.91 -16.94
C THR A 18 18.83 -12.13 -16.00
N LEU A 19 18.49 -11.99 -14.71
CA LEU A 19 19.38 -11.38 -13.72
C LEU A 19 20.72 -12.12 -13.62
N ALA A 20 20.69 -13.44 -13.50
CA ALA A 20 21.90 -14.25 -13.40
C ALA A 20 22.76 -14.14 -14.66
N GLU A 21 22.15 -14.27 -15.84
CA GLU A 21 22.82 -14.13 -17.14
C GLU A 21 23.42 -12.74 -17.33
N LYS A 22 22.65 -11.69 -17.05
CA LYS A 22 23.11 -10.31 -17.24
C LYS A 22 24.16 -9.89 -16.23
N ILE A 23 24.16 -10.41 -15.00
CA ILE A 23 25.27 -10.17 -14.06
C ILE A 23 26.58 -10.69 -14.65
N LYS A 24 26.57 -11.90 -15.25
CA LYS A 24 27.76 -12.43 -15.93
C LYS A 24 28.26 -11.47 -17.01
N ASP A 25 27.37 -10.98 -17.86
CA ASP A 25 27.69 -10.06 -18.96
C ASP A 25 28.20 -8.68 -18.47
N PHE A 26 27.42 -8.01 -17.61
CA PHE A 26 27.69 -6.65 -17.14
C PHE A 26 29.00 -6.54 -16.36
N PHE A 27 29.35 -7.58 -15.59
CA PHE A 27 30.59 -7.63 -14.82
C PHE A 27 31.72 -8.38 -15.54
N SER A 28 31.51 -8.81 -16.79
CA SER A 28 32.50 -9.53 -17.61
C SER A 28 33.07 -10.79 -16.93
N LEU A 29 32.21 -11.54 -16.24
CA LEU A 29 32.56 -12.72 -15.43
C LEU A 29 32.70 -13.95 -16.34
N LYS A 30 33.74 -14.75 -16.13
CA LYS A 30 34.08 -15.84 -17.05
C LYS A 30 33.65 -17.21 -16.55
N SER A 31 33.83 -17.48 -15.27
CA SER A 31 33.51 -18.77 -14.65
C SER A 31 32.31 -18.70 -13.71
N VAL A 32 31.46 -19.72 -13.76
CA VAL A 32 30.19 -19.77 -13.02
C VAL A 32 30.06 -21.11 -12.28
N LEU A 33 29.87 -21.04 -10.96
CA LEU A 33 29.46 -22.16 -10.11
C LEU A 33 27.98 -22.03 -9.75
N SER A 34 27.18 -23.02 -10.12
CA SER A 34 25.77 -23.12 -9.75
C SER A 34 25.59 -24.07 -8.56
N ILE A 35 24.85 -23.63 -7.54
CA ILE A 35 24.46 -24.45 -6.39
C ILE A 35 22.95 -24.59 -6.41
N ASN A 36 22.48 -25.74 -6.87
CA ASN A 36 21.08 -26.04 -7.12
C ASN A 36 20.55 -27.02 -6.06
N ALA A 37 20.19 -26.49 -4.90
CA ALA A 37 19.80 -27.29 -3.75
C ALA A 37 18.31 -27.15 -3.39
N SER A 38 17.60 -26.22 -4.02
CA SER A 38 16.17 -26.00 -3.81
C SER A 38 15.30 -26.78 -4.80
N THR A 39 14.03 -26.96 -4.44
CA THR A 39 12.99 -27.48 -5.33
C THR A 39 12.26 -26.37 -6.10
N PHE A 40 12.60 -25.10 -5.87
CA PHE A 40 11.87 -23.96 -6.44
C PHE A 40 12.28 -23.64 -7.87
N GLY A 41 13.54 -23.87 -8.25
CA GLY A 41 14.04 -23.65 -9.61
C GLY A 41 14.01 -22.18 -10.05
N THR A 42 14.24 -21.26 -9.11
CA THR A 42 14.27 -19.80 -9.35
C THR A 42 15.38 -19.42 -10.32
N PHE A 43 16.48 -20.19 -10.31
CA PHE A 43 17.63 -20.05 -11.20
C PHE A 43 17.78 -21.28 -12.12
N SER A 44 16.66 -21.86 -12.57
CA SER A 44 16.65 -23.14 -13.31
C SER A 44 17.42 -23.13 -14.64
N LYS A 45 17.63 -21.98 -15.28
CA LYS A 45 18.40 -21.86 -16.53
C LYS A 45 19.88 -21.52 -16.32
N VAL A 46 20.31 -21.26 -15.08
CA VAL A 46 21.70 -20.92 -14.79
C VAL A 46 22.66 -22.06 -15.15
N THR A 47 22.18 -23.29 -15.17
CA THR A 47 22.94 -24.46 -15.64
C THR A 47 23.41 -24.31 -17.08
N ASP A 48 22.68 -23.56 -17.92
CA ASP A 48 23.07 -23.31 -19.31
C ASP A 48 24.34 -22.45 -19.43
N ILE A 49 24.67 -21.66 -18.39
CA ILE A 49 25.85 -20.78 -18.33
C ILE A 49 26.91 -21.23 -17.31
N ALA A 50 26.67 -22.35 -16.61
CA ALA A 50 27.50 -22.86 -15.52
C ALA A 50 28.63 -23.77 -16.02
N ASP A 51 29.82 -23.61 -15.46
CA ASP A 51 30.95 -24.54 -15.66
C ASP A 51 30.84 -25.74 -14.72
N VAL A 52 30.37 -25.50 -13.49
CA VAL A 52 30.14 -26.54 -12.48
C VAL A 52 28.76 -26.34 -11.84
N GLU A 53 28.03 -27.45 -11.67
CA GLU A 53 26.78 -27.49 -10.91
C GLU A 53 26.91 -28.45 -9.72
N ILE A 54 26.61 -27.96 -8.52
CA ILE A 54 26.34 -28.79 -7.35
C ILE A 54 24.83 -29.01 -7.26
N ALA A 55 24.38 -30.25 -7.32
CA ALA A 55 22.96 -30.60 -7.24
C ALA A 55 22.67 -31.68 -6.19
N ASN A 56 21.56 -31.53 -5.47
CA ASN A 56 21.10 -32.55 -4.51
C ASN A 56 20.62 -33.84 -5.20
N TYR A 57 20.14 -33.74 -6.44
CA TYR A 57 19.60 -34.84 -7.23
C TYR A 57 20.11 -34.75 -8.67
N PRO A 58 20.27 -35.88 -9.39
CA PRO A 58 20.62 -35.86 -10.80
C PRO A 58 19.57 -35.06 -11.59
N LYS A 59 20.00 -34.06 -12.36
CA LYS A 59 19.16 -33.30 -13.30
C LYS A 59 19.73 -33.45 -14.71
N ALA A 60 18.86 -33.50 -15.71
CA ALA A 60 19.28 -33.42 -17.09
C ALA A 60 19.71 -31.98 -17.38
N THR A 61 20.99 -31.75 -17.68
CA THR A 61 21.50 -30.47 -18.18
C THR A 61 21.47 -30.49 -19.71
N ASN A 62 21.10 -29.36 -20.33
CA ASN A 62 21.19 -29.22 -21.78
C ASN A 62 22.61 -28.88 -22.25
N ASN A 63 23.50 -28.53 -21.31
CA ASN A 63 24.89 -28.17 -21.58
C ASN A 63 25.82 -29.35 -21.25
N SER A 64 26.45 -29.91 -22.28
CA SER A 64 27.41 -31.02 -22.16
C SER A 64 28.74 -30.63 -21.51
N ASN A 65 29.01 -29.33 -21.36
CA ASN A 65 30.26 -28.83 -20.81
C ASN A 65 30.20 -28.54 -19.30
N THR A 66 29.02 -28.63 -18.68
CA THR A 66 28.85 -28.41 -17.24
C THR A 66 29.22 -29.67 -16.46
N SER A 67 30.19 -29.56 -15.55
CA SER A 67 30.54 -30.66 -14.65
C SER A 67 29.57 -30.72 -13.47
N ILE A 68 28.98 -31.90 -13.21
CA ILE A 68 27.96 -32.06 -12.16
C ILE A 68 28.54 -32.79 -10.96
N ILE A 69 28.44 -32.17 -9.79
CA ILE A 69 28.77 -32.75 -8.48
C ILE A 69 27.46 -33.03 -7.75
N ILE A 70 27.19 -34.31 -7.50
CA ILE A 70 25.96 -34.75 -6.83
C ILE A 70 26.21 -34.88 -5.34
N GLY A 71 25.44 -34.15 -4.53
CA GLY A 71 25.44 -34.30 -3.08
C GLY A 71 24.98 -33.04 -2.36
N ASP A 72 24.94 -33.16 -1.03
CA ASP A 72 24.60 -32.06 -0.14
C ASP A 72 25.65 -30.94 -0.24
N PRO A 73 25.31 -29.71 -0.69
CA PRO A 73 26.27 -28.63 -0.87
C PRO A 73 27.09 -28.33 0.39
N PHE A 74 26.52 -28.55 1.58
CA PHE A 74 27.24 -28.38 2.82
C PHE A 74 28.50 -29.25 2.91
N SER A 75 28.44 -30.47 2.35
CA SER A 75 29.52 -31.45 2.38
C SER A 75 30.39 -31.42 1.11
N VAL A 76 29.78 -31.25 -0.06
CA VAL A 76 30.49 -31.42 -1.34
C VAL A 76 31.19 -30.14 -1.85
N LEU A 77 30.90 -28.97 -1.27
CA LEU A 77 31.62 -27.72 -1.61
C LEU A 77 33.14 -27.81 -1.39
N GLU A 78 33.59 -28.72 -0.52
CA GLU A 78 35.02 -28.99 -0.27
C GLU A 78 35.70 -29.71 -1.45
N GLN A 79 34.93 -30.35 -2.32
CA GLN A 79 35.43 -31.04 -3.52
C GLN A 79 35.66 -30.09 -4.71
N VAL A 80 35.22 -28.82 -4.58
CA VAL A 80 35.41 -27.80 -5.63
C VAL A 80 36.73 -27.10 -5.38
N ASP A 81 37.76 -27.40 -6.15
CA ASP A 81 39.09 -26.81 -5.93
C ASP A 81 39.28 -25.43 -6.59
N ASP A 82 38.55 -25.15 -7.67
CA ASP A 82 38.66 -23.92 -8.43
C ASP A 82 37.94 -22.72 -7.79
N ASN A 83 38.37 -21.52 -8.19
CA ASN A 83 37.68 -20.27 -7.89
C ASN A 83 36.83 -19.80 -9.07
N TYR A 84 35.69 -19.20 -8.77
CA TYR A 84 34.68 -18.79 -9.74
C TYR A 84 34.42 -17.29 -9.67
N ASP A 85 34.19 -16.68 -10.83
CA ASP A 85 33.83 -15.27 -10.94
C ASP A 85 32.38 -15.02 -10.53
N LEU A 86 31.49 -15.99 -10.75
CA LEU A 86 30.09 -15.92 -10.36
C LEU A 86 29.67 -17.19 -9.62
N ILE A 87 29.09 -17.05 -8.44
CA ILE A 87 28.51 -18.17 -7.70
C ILE A 87 27.02 -17.90 -7.54
N ILE A 88 26.17 -18.79 -8.05
CA ILE A 88 24.72 -18.63 -7.96
C ILE A 88 24.15 -19.75 -7.10
N GLY A 89 23.43 -19.40 -6.03
CA GLY A 89 22.81 -20.39 -5.14
C GLY A 89 21.29 -20.28 -5.11
N ASP A 90 20.64 -21.33 -5.59
CA ASP A 90 19.22 -21.61 -5.36
C ASP A 90 19.10 -22.59 -4.18
N LEU A 91 19.03 -22.02 -2.97
CA LEU A 91 19.10 -22.78 -1.71
C LEU A 91 17.72 -22.94 -1.07
N PRO A 92 17.49 -24.03 -0.31
CA PRO A 92 16.26 -24.19 0.46
C PRO A 92 16.03 -23.03 1.45
N LEU A 93 14.79 -22.55 1.51
CA LEU A 93 14.37 -21.41 2.34
C LEU A 93 13.94 -21.83 3.77
N GLY A 94 14.51 -22.91 4.31
CA GLY A 94 14.41 -23.27 5.73
C GLY A 94 13.04 -23.66 6.30
N TYR A 95 11.98 -23.74 5.48
CA TYR A 95 10.61 -23.92 5.98
C TYR A 95 10.32 -25.37 6.43
N LYS A 96 9.51 -25.52 7.52
CA LYS A 96 9.07 -26.79 8.16
C LYS A 96 10.14 -27.58 8.96
N GLY A 97 10.89 -26.92 9.84
CA GLY A 97 11.74 -27.62 10.83
C GLY A 97 12.97 -28.33 10.25
N ALA A 98 13.20 -28.23 8.94
CA ALA A 98 14.42 -28.66 8.25
C ALA A 98 15.60 -27.67 8.45
N ASP A 99 15.34 -26.50 9.06
CA ASP A 99 16.34 -25.54 9.54
C ASP A 99 17.14 -26.11 10.73
N LYS A 100 17.92 -27.16 10.47
CA LYS A 100 18.95 -27.58 11.42
C LYS A 100 20.02 -26.50 11.42
N ARG A 101 20.12 -25.77 12.54
CA ARG A 101 21.33 -24.98 12.81
C ARG A 101 22.50 -25.94 12.81
N VAL A 102 23.44 -25.71 11.92
CA VAL A 102 24.67 -26.48 11.79
C VAL A 102 25.82 -25.64 12.33
N GLU A 103 26.85 -26.32 12.80
CA GLU A 103 28.10 -25.70 13.21
C GLU A 103 29.12 -25.95 12.10
N TRP A 104 29.85 -24.90 11.71
CA TRP A 104 30.98 -25.02 10.80
C TRP A 104 32.23 -24.53 11.50
N LYS A 105 33.23 -25.41 11.50
CA LYS A 105 34.55 -25.19 12.09
C LYS A 105 35.58 -25.41 11.00
N ASP A 106 36.30 -24.35 10.63
CA ASP A 106 37.37 -24.41 9.65
C ASP A 106 38.43 -23.34 9.98
N GLY A 107 39.63 -23.78 10.34
CA GLY A 107 40.68 -22.91 10.88
C GLY A 107 40.19 -22.06 12.05
N ASN A 108 40.20 -20.73 11.88
CA ASN A 108 39.74 -19.76 12.87
C ASN A 108 38.23 -19.46 12.81
N ILE A 109 37.51 -20.05 11.87
CA ILE A 109 36.07 -19.86 11.71
C ILE A 109 35.35 -20.86 12.60
N ASN A 110 34.51 -20.36 13.51
CA ASN A 110 33.58 -21.17 14.30
C ASN A 110 32.23 -20.48 14.36
N ILE A 111 31.29 -20.94 13.53
CA ILE A 111 29.98 -20.32 13.40
C ILE A 111 28.86 -21.35 13.48
N LYS A 112 27.80 -21.01 14.22
CA LYS A 112 26.57 -21.79 14.30
C LYS A 112 25.42 -20.97 13.74
N ALA A 113 24.90 -21.39 12.59
CA ALA A 113 23.86 -20.69 11.85
C ALA A 113 22.97 -21.67 11.09
N LYS A 114 21.97 -21.16 10.36
CA LYS A 114 21.18 -22.00 9.45
C LYS A 114 22.05 -22.62 8.36
N LYS A 115 21.71 -23.83 7.93
CA LYS A 115 22.49 -24.58 6.95
C LYS A 115 22.63 -23.87 5.60
N ASN A 116 21.55 -23.31 5.07
CA ASN A 116 21.59 -22.53 3.83
C ASN A 116 22.56 -21.35 3.94
N TRP A 117 22.60 -20.66 5.08
CA TRP A 117 23.52 -19.55 5.29
C TRP A 117 24.98 -20.00 5.35
N ILE A 118 25.27 -21.10 6.05
CA ILE A 118 26.62 -21.65 6.05
C ILE A 118 27.05 -22.09 4.64
N ILE A 119 26.14 -22.66 3.85
CA ILE A 119 26.43 -23.00 2.44
C ILE A 119 26.80 -21.75 1.64
N ILE A 120 26.09 -20.63 1.82
CA ILE A 120 26.45 -19.33 1.19
C ILE A 120 27.86 -18.93 1.63
N LEU A 121 28.16 -18.96 2.93
CA LEU A 121 29.48 -18.57 3.42
C LEU A 121 30.60 -19.47 2.87
N LYS A 122 30.41 -20.80 2.91
CA LYS A 122 31.38 -21.78 2.37
C LYS A 122 31.62 -21.55 0.89
N SER A 123 30.57 -21.28 0.11
CA SER A 123 30.71 -21.07 -1.33
C SER A 123 31.44 -19.77 -1.65
N LEU A 124 31.26 -18.71 -0.85
CA LEU A 124 31.97 -17.44 -1.03
C LEU A 124 33.51 -17.57 -0.90
N PHE A 125 34.01 -18.58 -0.19
CA PHE A 125 35.46 -18.87 -0.19
C PHE A 125 36.00 -19.33 -1.54
N LYS A 126 35.13 -19.84 -2.43
CA LYS A 126 35.45 -20.18 -3.83
C LYS A 126 35.30 -19.00 -4.78
N LEU A 127 35.06 -17.78 -4.27
CA LEU A 127 34.88 -16.59 -5.09
C LEU A 127 36.23 -15.94 -5.43
N THR A 128 36.43 -15.59 -6.70
CA THR A 128 37.60 -14.78 -7.12
C THR A 128 37.59 -13.39 -6.49
N ARG A 129 38.72 -12.67 -6.56
CA ARG A 129 38.87 -11.33 -5.95
C ARG A 129 37.83 -10.32 -6.45
N ASN A 130 37.45 -10.40 -7.72
CA ASN A 130 36.47 -9.53 -8.35
C ASN A 130 35.14 -10.25 -8.63
N GLY A 131 34.96 -11.43 -8.03
CA GLY A 131 33.77 -12.24 -8.26
C GLY A 131 32.56 -11.76 -7.47
N TYR A 132 31.40 -12.24 -7.89
CA TYR A 132 30.11 -11.98 -7.26
C TYR A 132 29.39 -13.27 -6.89
N GLY A 133 28.73 -13.26 -5.73
CA GLY A 133 27.81 -14.29 -5.30
C GLY A 133 26.36 -13.80 -5.39
N LEU A 134 25.48 -14.59 -5.99
CA LEU A 134 24.05 -14.30 -6.13
C LEU A 134 23.23 -15.40 -5.44
N PHE A 135 22.54 -15.08 -4.36
CA PHE A 135 21.91 -16.10 -3.52
C PHE A 135 20.45 -15.79 -3.20
N LEU A 136 19.59 -16.81 -3.29
CA LEU A 136 18.21 -16.73 -2.82
C LEU A 136 18.16 -16.95 -1.30
N VAL A 137 17.52 -16.04 -0.57
CA VAL A 137 17.42 -16.06 0.90
C VAL A 137 16.02 -15.67 1.39
N GLU A 138 15.72 -15.99 2.65
CA GLU A 138 14.42 -15.71 3.25
C GLU A 138 14.22 -14.23 3.58
N PRO A 139 13.05 -13.63 3.25
CA PRO A 139 12.84 -12.19 3.40
C PRO A 139 12.82 -11.73 4.85
N ALA A 140 12.13 -12.46 5.72
CA ALA A 140 11.86 -12.02 7.10
C ALA A 140 13.10 -11.97 8.00
N ILE A 141 14.24 -12.50 7.55
CA ILE A 141 15.39 -12.74 8.41
C ILE A 141 16.52 -11.74 8.19
N LEU A 142 16.59 -11.07 7.03
CA LEU A 142 17.61 -10.08 6.68
C LEU A 142 17.73 -8.91 7.68
N TRP A 143 16.75 -8.71 8.54
CA TRP A 143 16.74 -7.64 9.53
C TRP A 143 16.72 -8.14 10.98
N SER A 144 16.83 -9.45 11.18
CA SER A 144 16.92 -10.06 12.51
C SER A 144 18.28 -9.84 13.15
N GLN A 145 18.34 -9.90 14.49
CA GLN A 145 19.61 -9.87 15.22
C GLN A 145 20.51 -11.07 14.87
N GLU A 146 19.91 -12.21 14.53
CA GLU A 146 20.66 -13.40 14.09
C GLU A 146 21.37 -13.13 12.74
N TRP A 147 20.68 -12.52 11.78
CA TRP A 147 21.27 -12.12 10.51
C TRP A 147 22.35 -11.06 10.67
N LYS A 148 22.13 -10.02 11.49
CA LYS A 148 23.15 -8.98 11.74
C LYS A 148 24.45 -9.57 12.30
N ARG A 149 24.34 -10.57 13.19
CA ARG A 149 25.52 -11.29 13.69
C ARG A 149 26.17 -12.13 12.60
N PHE A 150 25.38 -12.77 11.76
CA PHE A 150 25.87 -13.57 10.65
C PHE A 150 26.57 -12.72 9.58
N THR A 151 26.02 -11.57 9.21
CA THR A 151 26.64 -10.65 8.24
C THR A 151 27.84 -9.89 8.81
N ALA A 152 27.90 -9.67 10.13
CA ALA A 152 29.14 -9.20 10.76
C ALA A 152 30.29 -10.18 10.47
N VAL A 153 30.03 -11.50 10.53
CA VAL A 153 31.02 -12.52 10.15
C VAL A 153 31.38 -12.46 8.66
N PHE A 154 30.41 -12.17 7.77
CA PHE A 154 30.72 -11.95 6.33
C PHE A 154 31.74 -10.82 6.18
N ASN A 155 31.45 -9.68 6.81
CA ASN A 155 32.26 -8.49 6.70
C ASN A 155 33.66 -8.70 7.30
N ASP A 156 33.76 -9.39 8.44
CA ASP A 156 35.05 -9.73 9.07
C ASP A 156 35.89 -10.68 8.20
N LEU A 157 35.24 -11.54 7.40
CA LEU A 157 35.87 -12.44 6.44
C LEU A 157 36.09 -11.80 5.05
N GLY A 158 35.78 -10.50 4.90
CA GLY A 158 36.01 -9.73 3.67
C GLY A 158 34.96 -9.95 2.59
N PHE A 159 33.73 -10.33 2.97
CA PHE A 159 32.58 -10.43 2.07
C PHE A 159 31.52 -9.39 2.41
N TYR A 160 30.98 -8.72 1.42
CA TYR A 160 30.05 -7.60 1.61
C TYR A 160 28.82 -7.78 0.74
N ILE A 161 27.64 -7.58 1.34
CA ILE A 161 26.36 -7.54 0.62
C ILE A 161 26.24 -6.16 -0.03
N ASN A 162 26.39 -6.12 -1.36
CA ASN A 162 26.36 -4.87 -2.11
C ASN A 162 24.98 -4.57 -2.69
N ALA A 163 24.17 -5.59 -2.97
CA ALA A 163 22.81 -5.39 -3.43
C ALA A 163 21.81 -6.39 -2.85
N ILE A 164 20.56 -5.95 -2.74
CA ILE A 164 19.41 -6.76 -2.36
C ILE A 164 18.32 -6.54 -3.39
N PHE A 165 17.83 -7.61 -3.99
CA PHE A 165 16.76 -7.59 -4.97
C PHE A 165 15.52 -8.27 -4.42
N ASN A 166 14.40 -7.55 -4.39
CA ASN A 166 13.09 -8.15 -4.14
C ASN A 166 12.72 -9.01 -5.34
N SER A 167 12.52 -10.31 -5.16
CA SER A 167 12.17 -11.20 -6.28
C SER A 167 10.84 -10.77 -6.89
N PRO A 168 10.50 -11.20 -8.11
CA PRO A 168 9.14 -11.05 -8.63
C PRO A 168 8.09 -11.65 -7.67
N LYS A 169 6.87 -11.11 -7.70
CA LYS A 169 5.74 -11.67 -6.92
C LYS A 169 5.45 -13.09 -7.42
N ASN A 170 4.88 -13.93 -6.55
CA ASN A 170 4.34 -15.25 -6.91
C ASN A 170 5.35 -16.25 -7.50
N ILE A 171 6.66 -15.95 -7.47
CA ILE A 171 7.71 -16.77 -8.09
C ILE A 171 7.80 -18.19 -7.51
N LEU A 172 7.31 -18.40 -6.28
CA LEU A 172 7.31 -19.68 -5.57
C LEU A 172 5.91 -20.35 -5.51
N LEU A 173 4.90 -19.86 -6.24
CA LEU A 173 3.59 -20.51 -6.30
C LEU A 173 3.63 -21.76 -7.19
N PRO A 174 2.87 -22.84 -6.91
CA PRO A 174 1.92 -22.99 -5.82
C PRO A 174 2.56 -23.46 -4.51
N GLU A 175 3.88 -23.68 -4.47
CA GLU A 175 4.58 -24.26 -3.32
C GLU A 175 4.47 -23.38 -2.07
N THR A 176 4.56 -22.06 -2.23
CA THR A 176 4.39 -21.09 -1.14
C THR A 176 4.11 -19.68 -1.67
N SER A 177 3.36 -18.88 -0.90
CA SER A 177 3.17 -17.44 -1.15
C SER A 177 4.35 -16.58 -0.67
N LEU A 178 5.41 -17.21 -0.14
CA LEU A 178 6.61 -16.50 0.28
C LEU A 178 7.28 -15.82 -0.92
N ARG A 179 7.62 -14.54 -0.75
CA ARG A 179 8.41 -13.78 -1.72
C ARG A 179 9.87 -13.74 -1.26
N PRO A 180 10.78 -14.54 -1.85
CA PRO A 180 12.17 -14.57 -1.44
C PRO A 180 12.90 -13.27 -1.82
N ILE A 181 14.11 -13.12 -1.30
CA ILE A 181 15.01 -12.03 -1.66
C ILE A 181 16.26 -12.61 -2.28
N ILE A 182 16.85 -11.89 -3.23
CA ILE A 182 18.10 -12.26 -3.86
C ILE A 182 19.17 -11.27 -3.36
N ILE A 183 20.26 -11.78 -2.79
CA ILE A 183 21.39 -10.96 -2.35
C ILE A 183 22.55 -11.06 -3.35
N LEU A 184 23.23 -9.94 -3.58
CA LEU A 184 24.48 -9.86 -4.32
C LEU A 184 25.62 -9.58 -3.35
N VAL A 185 26.59 -10.48 -3.30
CA VAL A 185 27.74 -10.43 -2.40
C VAL A 185 29.02 -10.32 -3.22
N SER A 186 30.02 -9.60 -2.75
CA SER A 186 31.36 -9.61 -3.36
C SER A 186 32.46 -9.45 -2.31
N ARG A 187 33.72 -9.46 -2.73
CA ARG A 187 34.88 -9.22 -1.85
C ARG A 187 35.24 -7.74 -1.68
N SER A 188 34.51 -6.83 -2.33
CA SER A 188 34.69 -5.39 -2.19
C SER A 188 33.41 -4.75 -1.63
N GLY A 189 33.56 -3.95 -0.57
CA GLY A 189 32.46 -3.18 0.00
C GLY A 189 32.09 -2.00 -0.90
N GLY A 190 30.80 -1.88 -1.24
CA GLY A 190 30.27 -0.72 -1.94
C GLY A 190 30.16 0.54 -1.08
N THR A 191 29.81 1.68 -1.70
CA THR A 191 29.58 2.96 -1.00
C THR A 191 28.23 3.03 -0.27
N GLY A 192 27.38 2.03 -0.45
CA GLY A 192 26.05 1.92 0.15
C GLY A 192 25.37 0.63 -0.31
N LEU A 193 24.21 0.33 0.29
CA LEU A 193 23.43 -0.84 -0.07
C LEU A 193 22.53 -0.51 -1.27
N PHE A 194 22.67 -1.22 -2.38
CA PHE A 194 21.76 -1.07 -3.50
C PHE A 194 20.52 -1.95 -3.31
N ILE A 195 19.33 -1.38 -3.46
CA ILE A 195 18.06 -2.11 -3.37
C ILE A 195 17.28 -1.96 -4.66
N ALA A 196 16.69 -3.04 -5.17
CA ALA A 196 15.80 -2.97 -6.33
C ALA A 196 14.68 -4.01 -6.27
N GLU A 197 13.61 -3.78 -7.00
CA GLU A 197 12.50 -4.73 -7.16
C GLU A 197 12.46 -5.22 -8.59
N ILE A 198 12.57 -6.53 -8.77
CA ILE A 198 12.54 -7.17 -10.09
C ILE A 198 11.08 -7.38 -10.46
N SER A 199 10.61 -6.72 -11.51
CA SER A 199 9.28 -6.94 -12.09
C SER A 199 9.33 -7.92 -13.25
N ASP A 200 10.29 -7.70 -14.15
CA ASP A 200 10.41 -8.37 -15.45
C ASP A 200 11.87 -8.30 -15.96
N ALA A 201 12.14 -8.90 -17.12
CA ALA A 201 13.48 -8.94 -17.71
C ALA A 201 14.02 -7.54 -18.11
N ASP A 202 13.16 -6.59 -18.47
CA ASP A 202 13.59 -5.23 -18.85
C ASP A 202 14.03 -4.42 -17.63
N SER A 203 13.33 -4.60 -16.51
CA SER A 203 13.70 -4.03 -15.22
C SER A 203 15.12 -4.43 -14.81
N VAL A 204 15.50 -5.70 -15.02
CA VAL A 204 16.83 -6.24 -14.70
C VAL A 204 17.94 -5.46 -15.42
N VAL A 205 17.77 -5.16 -16.71
CA VAL A 205 18.78 -4.43 -17.49
C VAL A 205 18.99 -3.02 -16.91
N SER A 206 17.90 -2.35 -16.55
CA SER A 206 17.98 -1.00 -15.95
C SER A 206 18.57 -1.01 -14.55
N ILE A 207 18.21 -2.00 -13.74
CA ILE A 207 18.74 -2.24 -12.39
C ILE A 207 20.25 -2.45 -12.44
N LEU A 208 20.73 -3.36 -13.30
CA LEU A 208 22.15 -3.68 -13.38
C LEU A 208 22.98 -2.53 -13.94
N ARG A 209 22.47 -1.81 -14.95
CA ARG A 209 23.13 -0.59 -15.44
C ARG A 209 23.34 0.42 -14.32
N ASN A 210 22.28 0.74 -13.56
CA ASN A 210 22.36 1.69 -12.46
C ASN A 210 23.28 1.21 -11.32
N LEU A 211 23.28 -0.10 -11.03
CA LEU A 211 24.22 -0.69 -10.08
C LEU A 211 25.67 -0.52 -10.53
N THR A 212 25.98 -0.83 -11.80
CA THR A 212 27.36 -0.71 -12.34
C THR A 212 27.82 0.74 -12.47
N GLU A 213 26.92 1.67 -12.78
CA GLU A 213 27.21 3.10 -12.92
C GLU A 213 27.18 3.85 -11.58
N ASN A 214 26.94 3.15 -10.46
CA ASN A 214 26.75 3.74 -9.13
C ASN A 214 25.71 4.87 -9.11
N LYS A 215 24.61 4.69 -9.85
CA LYS A 215 23.54 5.67 -10.02
C LYS A 215 22.32 5.26 -9.21
N SER A 216 21.91 6.10 -8.27
CA SER A 216 20.66 5.91 -7.53
C SER A 216 19.48 6.51 -8.30
N SER A 217 18.39 5.75 -8.46
CA SER A 217 17.12 6.28 -8.96
C SER A 217 16.17 6.67 -7.81
N HIS A 218 14.93 7.05 -8.15
CA HIS A 218 13.81 7.24 -7.21
C HIS A 218 12.81 6.06 -7.21
N HIS A 219 13.03 5.04 -8.04
CA HIS A 219 12.10 3.93 -8.28
C HIS A 219 12.79 2.58 -8.04
N LEU A 220 12.17 1.69 -7.27
CA LEU A 220 12.76 0.39 -6.95
C LEU A 220 12.99 -0.47 -8.19
N GLU A 221 12.17 -0.32 -9.24
CA GLU A 221 12.24 -1.02 -10.52
C GLU A 221 13.50 -0.66 -11.34
N THR A 222 14.21 0.38 -10.94
CA THR A 222 15.50 0.79 -11.55
C THR A 222 16.63 0.88 -10.52
N GLY A 223 16.32 0.59 -9.25
CA GLY A 223 17.29 0.48 -8.17
C GLY A 223 17.69 1.80 -7.49
N VAL A 224 17.87 1.73 -6.17
CA VAL A 224 18.12 2.87 -5.28
C VAL A 224 19.24 2.52 -4.30
N PHE A 225 20.13 3.46 -4.03
CA PHE A 225 21.10 3.33 -2.94
C PHE A 225 20.50 3.80 -1.62
N VAL A 226 20.62 2.96 -0.59
CA VAL A 226 20.14 3.24 0.78
C VAL A 226 21.23 3.02 1.81
N ASN A 227 21.05 3.62 2.98
CA ASN A 227 21.87 3.30 4.13
C ASN A 227 21.43 1.95 4.71
N GLU A 228 22.36 0.98 4.75
CA GLU A 228 22.11 -0.37 5.27
C GLU A 228 21.54 -0.37 6.70
N SER A 229 22.01 0.54 7.56
CA SER A 229 21.54 0.63 8.95
C SER A 229 20.09 1.09 9.09
N VAL A 230 19.55 1.78 8.08
CA VAL A 230 18.21 2.35 8.06
C VAL A 230 17.23 1.46 7.30
N PHE A 231 17.71 0.67 6.33
CA PHE A 231 16.86 -0.17 5.50
C PHE A 231 16.25 -1.34 6.29
N LYS A 232 14.93 -1.29 6.54
CA LYS A 232 14.15 -2.32 7.25
C LYS A 232 13.32 -3.22 6.32
N GLY A 233 13.64 -3.20 5.02
CA GLY A 233 12.99 -3.99 3.98
C GLY A 233 12.09 -3.20 3.04
N PHE A 234 11.71 -3.85 1.94
CA PHE A 234 11.03 -3.21 0.81
C PHE A 234 9.66 -2.62 1.18
N ASN A 235 8.86 -3.32 2.00
CA ASN A 235 7.57 -2.80 2.43
C ASN A 235 7.73 -1.53 3.27
N ASN A 236 8.62 -1.57 4.28
CA ASN A 236 8.91 -0.40 5.11
C ASN A 236 9.48 0.77 4.28
N TYR A 237 10.35 0.49 3.30
CA TYR A 237 10.85 1.52 2.38
C TYR A 237 9.72 2.17 1.56
N LYS A 238 8.81 1.37 0.98
CA LYS A 238 7.65 1.88 0.23
C LYS A 238 6.73 2.73 1.10
N ILE A 239 6.42 2.26 2.31
CA ILE A 239 5.63 3.00 3.31
C ILE A 239 6.32 4.32 3.65
N THR A 240 7.63 4.31 3.90
CA THR A 240 8.41 5.52 4.21
C THR A 240 8.37 6.52 3.06
N LYS A 241 8.48 6.08 1.79
CA LYS A 241 8.35 6.96 0.63
C LYS A 241 6.94 7.54 0.45
N GLN A 242 5.91 6.78 0.80
CA GLN A 242 4.54 7.30 0.80
C GLN A 242 4.33 8.33 1.92
N ILE A 243 4.88 8.08 3.11
CA ILE A 243 4.91 9.04 4.22
C ILE A 243 5.60 10.34 3.77
N GLU A 244 6.81 10.27 3.21
CA GLU A 244 7.55 11.44 2.70
C GLU A 244 6.70 12.27 1.70
N LYS A 245 5.96 11.59 0.81
CA LYS A 245 5.08 12.25 -0.16
C LYS A 245 3.90 12.96 0.52
N LEU A 246 3.23 12.29 1.46
CA LEU A 246 2.05 12.84 2.16
C LEU A 246 2.43 13.94 3.16
N GLN A 247 3.59 13.84 3.82
CA GLN A 247 4.12 14.86 4.73
C GLN A 247 4.32 16.22 4.05
N THR A 248 4.46 16.27 2.72
CA THR A 248 4.55 17.55 2.00
C THR A 248 3.34 18.46 2.23
N GLN A 249 2.17 17.89 2.55
CA GLN A 249 0.93 18.60 2.86
C GLN A 249 0.86 19.11 4.30
N TYR A 250 1.76 18.63 5.18
CA TYR A 250 1.78 18.95 6.61
C TYR A 250 2.97 19.84 7.00
N LYS A 251 3.72 20.39 6.03
CA LYS A 251 4.94 21.18 6.25
C LYS A 251 4.75 22.43 7.11
N GLU A 252 3.53 22.93 7.21
CA GLU A 252 3.18 24.09 8.02
C GLU A 252 3.08 23.79 9.52
N PHE A 253 2.98 22.51 9.90
CA PHE A 253 2.86 22.08 11.29
C PHE A 253 4.22 21.68 11.88
N LYS A 254 4.39 21.95 13.17
CA LYS A 254 5.58 21.51 13.90
C LYS A 254 5.52 19.99 14.09
N GLU A 255 6.49 19.27 13.54
CA GLU A 255 6.65 17.85 13.83
C GLU A 255 7.32 17.66 15.19
N LEU A 256 6.65 16.93 16.08
CA LEU A 256 7.16 16.55 17.40
C LEU A 256 7.15 15.03 17.52
N ARG A 257 8.17 14.48 18.19
CA ARG A 257 8.18 13.04 18.44
C ARG A 257 7.20 12.71 19.55
N LEU A 258 6.62 11.52 19.48
CA LEU A 258 5.66 11.04 20.47
C LEU A 258 6.27 11.03 21.88
N VAL A 259 7.56 10.72 22.02
CA VAL A 259 8.26 10.80 23.32
C VAL A 259 8.35 12.23 23.86
N ASP A 260 8.46 13.23 23.00
CA ASP A 260 8.63 14.63 23.40
C ASP A 260 7.31 15.26 23.87
N ILE A 261 6.17 14.65 23.50
CA ILE A 261 4.81 15.09 23.86
C ILE A 261 4.14 14.15 24.87
N SER A 262 4.86 13.14 25.34
CA SER A 262 4.37 12.15 26.31
C SER A 262 5.02 12.36 27.67
N THR A 263 4.22 12.33 28.72
CA THR A 263 4.69 12.31 30.11
C THR A 263 4.96 10.88 30.61
N GLU A 264 4.26 9.89 30.06
CA GLU A 264 4.42 8.49 30.42
C GLU A 264 4.10 7.57 29.23
N ILE A 265 4.91 6.52 29.02
CA ILE A 265 4.63 5.44 28.07
C ILE A 265 4.76 4.09 28.78
N SER A 266 3.64 3.39 28.91
CA SER A 266 3.49 2.18 29.72
C SER A 266 2.93 1.00 28.90
N LEU A 267 3.64 -0.13 28.91
CA LEU A 267 3.20 -1.37 28.26
C LEU A 267 2.26 -2.15 29.20
N GLY A 268 1.15 -2.64 28.65
CA GLY A 268 0.20 -3.46 29.41
C GLY A 268 0.83 -4.76 29.89
N LYS A 269 0.57 -5.12 31.16
CA LYS A 269 1.08 -6.35 31.77
C LYS A 269 0.07 -7.48 31.65
N GLN A 270 0.56 -8.72 31.53
CA GLN A 270 -0.29 -9.91 31.49
C GLN A 270 -1.20 -9.97 32.73
N ASN A 271 -2.47 -10.28 32.52
CA ASN A 271 -3.52 -10.38 33.56
C ASN A 271 -3.72 -9.12 34.40
N LYS A 272 -3.20 -7.95 33.98
CA LYS A 272 -3.48 -6.66 34.62
C LYS A 272 -4.27 -5.77 33.67
N LYS A 273 -5.18 -4.98 34.23
CA LYS A 273 -5.89 -3.95 33.49
C LYS A 273 -5.23 -2.60 33.73
N PHE A 274 -5.07 -1.80 32.68
CA PHE A 274 -4.93 -0.36 32.82
C PHE A 274 -6.05 0.27 33.65
N GLU A 275 -5.69 1.35 34.32
CA GLU A 275 -6.61 2.34 34.86
C GLU A 275 -6.66 3.51 33.88
N GLU A 276 -7.83 4.11 33.69
CA GLU A 276 -7.99 5.27 32.80
C GLU A 276 -7.17 6.46 33.34
N LYS A 277 -6.48 7.17 32.45
CA LYS A 277 -5.68 8.35 32.79
C LYS A 277 -6.14 9.54 31.95
N THR A 278 -6.04 10.74 32.51
CA THR A 278 -6.38 11.97 31.79
C THR A 278 -5.46 12.15 30.60
N ASN A 279 -6.03 12.53 29.44
CA ASN A 279 -5.30 12.74 28.19
C ASN A 279 -4.45 11.53 27.76
N ALA A 280 -4.95 10.32 28.04
CA ALA A 280 -4.28 9.09 27.66
C ALA A 280 -4.69 8.61 26.26
N LEU A 281 -3.73 7.98 25.57
CA LEU A 281 -3.87 7.36 24.27
C LEU A 281 -3.51 5.87 24.39
N TYR A 282 -4.24 5.01 23.69
CA TYR A 282 -4.05 3.57 23.70
C TYR A 282 -3.68 3.09 22.31
N ILE A 283 -2.41 2.75 22.11
CA ILE A 283 -1.88 2.26 20.83
C ILE A 283 -1.72 0.74 20.90
N PRO A 284 -2.37 -0.03 20.02
CA PRO A 284 -2.24 -1.47 20.00
C PRO A 284 -0.83 -1.91 19.58
N ARG A 285 -0.41 -3.08 20.05
CA ARG A 285 0.86 -3.69 19.66
C ARG A 285 0.80 -4.37 18.30
N VAL A 286 -0.40 -4.62 17.80
CA VAL A 286 -0.66 -5.37 16.58
C VAL A 286 -1.16 -4.43 15.51
N CYS A 287 -0.79 -4.72 14.26
CA CYS A 287 -1.24 -3.97 13.10
C CYS A 287 -2.77 -4.05 12.93
N ASN A 288 -3.35 -3.12 12.18
CA ASN A 288 -4.77 -3.03 11.81
C ASN A 288 -5.79 -2.90 12.96
N THR A 289 -5.34 -2.64 14.19
CA THR A 289 -6.23 -2.23 15.28
C THR A 289 -6.17 -0.71 15.43
N PRO A 290 -7.32 -0.01 15.54
CA PRO A 290 -7.33 1.44 15.72
C PRO A 290 -6.64 1.89 17.00
N VAL A 291 -5.99 3.06 16.92
CA VAL A 291 -5.58 3.82 18.10
C VAL A 291 -6.81 4.49 18.69
N VAL A 292 -6.93 4.45 20.01
CA VAL A 292 -8.10 5.00 20.71
C VAL A 292 -7.69 5.94 21.85
N TYR A 293 -8.53 6.92 22.16
CA TYR A 293 -8.26 7.95 23.17
C TYR A 293 -8.98 7.71 24.51
N SER A 294 -9.73 6.61 24.62
CA SER A 294 -10.31 6.15 25.89
C SER A 294 -10.15 4.64 26.05
N LEU A 295 -9.92 4.21 27.29
CA LEU A 295 -9.83 2.81 27.66
C LEU A 295 -11.10 2.03 27.30
N ARG A 296 -12.27 2.70 27.34
CA ARG A 296 -13.56 2.08 27.01
C ARG A 296 -13.69 1.68 25.55
N GLN A 297 -12.89 2.28 24.66
CA GLN A 297 -12.87 2.00 23.23
C GLN A 297 -11.91 0.86 22.87
N THR A 298 -11.14 0.34 23.83
CA THR A 298 -10.21 -0.77 23.59
C THR A 298 -10.98 -2.07 23.32
N THR A 299 -10.50 -2.84 22.33
CA THR A 299 -11.12 -4.11 21.89
C THR A 299 -10.27 -5.32 22.23
N LEU A 300 -8.96 -5.14 22.42
CA LEU A 300 -8.02 -6.21 22.77
C LEU A 300 -7.75 -6.28 24.28
N LYS A 301 -7.14 -7.39 24.72
CA LYS A 301 -6.60 -7.50 26.09
C LYS A 301 -5.56 -6.39 26.34
N HIS A 302 -5.57 -5.79 27.53
CA HIS A 302 -4.73 -4.62 27.85
C HIS A 302 -3.22 -4.88 27.66
N GLN A 303 -2.75 -6.13 27.83
CA GLN A 303 -1.37 -6.53 27.52
C GLN A 303 -0.93 -6.31 26.06
N ASN A 304 -1.88 -6.09 25.16
CA ASN A 304 -1.66 -5.82 23.74
C ASN A 304 -1.76 -4.33 23.42
N TYR A 305 -1.74 -3.44 24.41
CA TYR A 305 -1.72 -1.99 24.22
C TYR A 305 -0.55 -1.33 24.95
N PHE A 306 -0.11 -0.21 24.41
CA PHE A 306 0.63 0.82 25.12
C PHE A 306 -0.36 1.88 25.59
N GLN A 307 -0.30 2.26 26.87
CA GLN A 307 -0.96 3.44 27.42
C GLN A 307 0.06 4.59 27.42
N ILE A 308 -0.30 5.69 26.77
CA ILE A 308 0.56 6.86 26.57
C ILE A 308 -0.16 8.07 27.15
N VAL A 309 0.40 8.67 28.19
CA VAL A 309 -0.15 9.88 28.81
C VAL A 309 0.48 11.09 28.13
N LEU A 310 -0.33 11.89 27.44
CA LEU A 310 0.14 13.01 26.64
C LEU A 310 0.14 14.31 27.45
N ASP A 311 1.11 15.19 27.18
CA ASP A 311 1.11 16.55 27.72
C ASP A 311 -0.04 17.36 27.11
N GLN A 312 -1.08 17.59 27.91
CA GLN A 312 -2.29 18.28 27.49
C GLN A 312 -2.07 19.75 27.12
N SER A 313 -0.96 20.36 27.56
CA SER A 313 -0.59 21.72 27.15
C SER A 313 -0.10 21.78 25.70
N VAL A 314 0.36 20.65 25.17
CA VAL A 314 0.91 20.53 23.82
C VAL A 314 -0.09 19.86 22.88
N VAL A 315 -0.73 18.78 23.31
CA VAL A 315 -1.57 17.96 22.42
C VAL A 315 -2.73 17.26 23.14
N LEU A 316 -3.87 17.17 22.46
CA LEU A 316 -5.04 16.44 22.90
C LEU A 316 -5.01 14.99 22.38
N ASN A 317 -5.31 14.03 23.24
CA ASN A 317 -5.35 12.60 22.89
C ASN A 317 -6.32 12.28 21.75
N GLU A 318 -7.49 12.92 21.72
CA GLU A 318 -8.47 12.80 20.63
C GLU A 318 -7.87 13.20 19.28
N TYR A 319 -7.12 14.32 19.22
CA TYR A 319 -6.46 14.74 17.99
C TYR A 319 -5.43 13.69 17.53
N VAL A 320 -4.60 13.18 18.44
CA VAL A 320 -3.60 12.15 18.09
C VAL A 320 -4.28 10.86 17.60
N SER A 321 -5.39 10.47 18.21
CA SER A 321 -6.20 9.33 17.76
C SER A 321 -6.75 9.54 16.35
N LEU A 322 -7.20 10.76 16.03
CA LEU A 322 -7.68 11.14 14.70
C LEU A 322 -6.55 11.14 13.66
N PHE A 323 -5.38 11.69 14.02
CA PHE A 323 -4.20 11.64 13.17
C PHE A 323 -3.87 10.19 12.80
N PHE A 324 -3.79 9.28 13.77
CA PHE A 324 -3.53 7.85 13.51
C PHE A 324 -4.63 7.13 12.75
N SER A 325 -5.82 7.72 12.65
CA SER A 325 -6.93 7.21 11.84
C SER A 325 -6.86 7.68 10.38
N SER A 326 -6.11 8.74 10.08
CA SER A 326 -5.85 9.25 8.73
C SER A 326 -4.92 8.33 7.92
N ASP A 327 -4.88 8.51 6.59
CA ASP A 327 -3.99 7.73 5.71
C ASP A 327 -2.53 7.85 6.11
N LEU A 328 -2.06 9.08 6.38
CA LEU A 328 -0.68 9.33 6.83
C LEU A 328 -0.40 8.63 8.16
N GLY A 329 -1.28 8.81 9.16
CA GLY A 329 -1.08 8.23 10.48
C GLY A 329 -1.12 6.70 10.47
N ARG A 330 -1.98 6.09 9.63
CA ARG A 330 -2.00 4.63 9.42
C ARG A 330 -0.70 4.13 8.81
N LEU A 331 -0.19 4.80 7.78
CA LEU A 331 1.10 4.46 7.17
C LEU A 331 2.25 4.61 8.17
N VAL A 332 2.25 5.68 8.98
CA VAL A 332 3.24 5.86 10.06
C VAL A 332 3.21 4.68 11.02
N LEU A 333 2.03 4.24 11.48
CA LEU A 333 1.91 3.05 12.33
C LEU A 333 2.36 1.77 11.61
N GLU A 334 1.95 1.58 10.35
CA GLU A 334 2.35 0.44 9.52
C GLU A 334 3.87 0.34 9.39
N SER A 335 4.56 1.48 9.28
CA SER A 335 6.02 1.54 9.22
C SER A 335 6.71 1.00 10.47
N LEU A 336 6.04 1.03 11.64
CA LEU A 336 6.58 0.52 12.91
C LEU A 336 6.47 -1.00 13.00
N TYR A 337 5.44 -1.56 12.37
CA TYR A 337 5.21 -2.99 12.34
C TYR A 337 6.13 -3.61 11.26
N GLY A 338 7.25 -4.20 11.69
CA GLY A 338 8.25 -4.77 10.77
C GLY A 338 7.69 -5.85 9.82
N SER A 339 8.50 -6.30 8.85
CA SER A 339 8.07 -7.24 7.80
C SER A 339 7.88 -8.71 8.24
N THR A 340 7.65 -8.97 9.54
CA THR A 340 7.45 -10.33 10.08
C THR A 340 5.99 -10.76 10.02
N ILE A 341 5.72 -12.07 10.03
CA ILE A 341 4.37 -12.66 9.94
C ILE A 341 3.40 -12.14 11.03
N PHE A 342 3.91 -11.81 12.23
CA PHE A 342 3.14 -11.21 13.32
C PHE A 342 3.89 -9.99 13.87
N PRO A 343 3.83 -8.85 13.19
CA PRO A 343 4.66 -7.73 13.56
C PRO A 343 4.09 -7.02 14.77
N THR A 344 4.94 -6.87 15.80
CA THR A 344 4.60 -6.10 16.99
C THR A 344 5.48 -4.88 17.10
N THR A 345 4.90 -3.73 17.42
CA THR A 345 5.68 -2.52 17.71
C THR A 345 6.29 -2.58 19.11
N THR A 346 7.44 -1.93 19.29
CA THR A 346 8.11 -1.79 20.58
C THR A 346 7.94 -0.39 21.15
N LYS A 347 8.21 -0.22 22.46
CA LYS A 347 8.24 1.10 23.09
C LYS A 347 9.20 2.05 22.37
N LYS A 348 10.38 1.55 21.99
CA LYS A 348 11.42 2.34 21.30
C LYS A 348 10.97 2.81 19.92
N ASP A 349 10.22 1.97 19.19
CA ASP A 349 9.69 2.35 17.88
C ASP A 349 8.65 3.46 18.02
N LEU A 350 7.75 3.35 19.01
CA LEU A 350 6.75 4.38 19.31
C LEU A 350 7.37 5.72 19.74
N GLU A 351 8.42 5.69 20.55
CA GLU A 351 9.11 6.90 21.00
C GLU A 351 9.65 7.77 19.85
N GLN A 352 9.99 7.15 18.71
CA GLN A 352 10.54 7.85 17.53
C GLN A 352 9.48 8.33 16.54
N VAL A 353 8.19 8.06 16.79
CA VAL A 353 7.12 8.48 15.87
C VAL A 353 6.99 10.00 15.86
N SER A 354 7.17 10.61 14.70
CA SER A 354 6.89 12.04 14.50
C SER A 354 5.42 12.26 14.16
N ILE A 355 4.82 13.27 14.77
CA ILE A 355 3.43 13.66 14.57
C ILE A 355 3.41 15.16 14.24
N PRO A 356 2.71 15.61 13.17
CA PRO A 356 2.46 17.02 12.94
C PRO A 356 1.48 17.54 13.98
N ILE A 357 1.86 18.58 14.72
CA ILE A 357 1.05 19.11 15.82
C ILE A 357 0.62 20.55 15.52
N PRO A 358 -0.67 20.79 15.22
CA PRO A 358 -1.23 22.12 15.10
C PRO A 358 -1.44 22.75 16.49
N SER A 359 -1.80 24.02 16.54
CA SER A 359 -2.09 24.69 17.81
C SER A 359 -3.27 24.02 18.54
N ILE A 360 -3.32 24.15 19.88
CA ILE A 360 -4.42 23.59 20.69
C ILE A 360 -5.81 24.06 20.19
N ASN A 361 -5.92 25.29 19.67
CA ASN A 361 -7.17 25.79 19.14
C ASN A 361 -7.56 25.08 17.83
N GLU A 362 -6.62 24.89 16.91
CA GLU A 362 -6.85 24.14 15.67
C GLU A 362 -7.18 22.67 15.96
N GLN A 363 -6.49 22.03 16.92
CA GLN A 363 -6.81 20.68 17.36
C GLN A 363 -8.28 20.57 17.82
N LYS A 364 -8.76 21.52 18.62
CA LYS A 364 -10.17 21.57 19.07
C LYS A 364 -11.14 21.75 17.90
N ILE A 365 -10.80 22.57 16.91
CA ILE A 365 -11.61 22.77 15.70
C ILE A 365 -11.72 21.45 14.93
N ILE A 366 -10.59 20.77 14.71
CA ILE A 366 -10.52 19.46 14.02
C ILE A 366 -11.36 18.41 14.75
N ILE A 367 -11.18 18.29 16.06
CA ILE A 367 -11.96 17.35 16.90
C ILE A 367 -13.45 17.65 16.81
N THR A 368 -13.84 18.93 16.93
CA THR A 368 -15.24 19.33 16.86
C THR A 368 -15.86 19.04 15.50
N ALA A 369 -15.10 19.26 14.42
CA ALA A 369 -15.52 18.90 13.06
C ALA A 369 -15.71 17.38 12.93
N ASN A 370 -14.77 16.58 13.45
CA ASN A 370 -14.90 15.13 13.45
C ASN A 370 -16.14 14.64 14.21
N HIS A 371 -16.41 15.18 15.41
CA HIS A 371 -17.63 14.84 16.16
C HIS A 371 -18.92 15.18 15.40
N LYS A 372 -18.91 16.22 14.55
CA LYS A 372 -20.05 16.53 13.68
C LYS A 372 -20.18 15.51 12.54
N LEU A 373 -19.06 15.06 11.96
CA LEU A 373 -19.04 14.01 10.94
C LEU A 373 -19.55 12.68 11.50
N GLU A 374 -19.09 12.25 12.68
CA GLU A 374 -19.56 11.02 13.33
C GLU A 374 -21.08 11.06 13.62
N LYS A 375 -21.61 12.22 14.03
CA LYS A 375 -23.06 12.41 14.22
C LYS A 375 -23.83 12.27 12.91
N LEU A 376 -23.27 12.80 11.82
CA LEU A 376 -23.86 12.68 10.49
C LEU A 376 -23.85 11.22 10.01
N GLU A 377 -22.72 10.53 10.12
CA GLU A 377 -22.60 9.10 9.79
C GLU A 377 -23.62 8.26 10.58
N LYS A 378 -23.75 8.51 11.88
CA LYS A 378 -24.74 7.84 12.72
C LYS A 378 -26.17 8.11 12.24
N SER A 379 -26.48 9.35 11.88
CA SER A 379 -27.80 9.71 11.38
C SER A 379 -28.11 9.02 10.04
N ILE A 380 -27.11 8.91 9.16
CA ILE A 380 -27.21 8.16 7.90
C ILE A 380 -27.48 6.67 8.19
N ASP A 381 -26.76 6.07 9.12
CA ASP A 381 -26.98 4.66 9.49
C ASP A 381 -28.34 4.43 10.16
N ASP A 382 -28.81 5.38 10.97
CA ASP A 382 -30.16 5.35 11.55
C ASP A 382 -31.23 5.44 10.45
N PHE A 383 -31.06 6.29 9.42
CA PHE A 383 -31.95 6.32 8.26
C PHE A 383 -31.93 5.02 7.46
N LYS A 384 -30.77 4.38 7.26
CA LYS A 384 -30.69 3.06 6.61
C LYS A 384 -31.49 2.01 7.40
N ARG A 385 -31.37 2.01 8.73
CA ARG A 385 -32.14 1.09 9.60
C ARG A 385 -33.63 1.37 9.51
N GLU A 386 -34.03 2.63 9.54
CA GLU A 386 -35.45 3.01 9.42
C GLU A 386 -36.05 2.55 8.08
N LEU A 387 -35.36 2.78 6.96
CA LEU A 387 -35.76 2.29 5.64
C LEU A 387 -35.91 0.76 5.60
N SER A 388 -35.03 0.02 6.29
CA SER A 388 -35.11 -1.45 6.35
C SER A 388 -36.30 -1.98 7.15
N LEU A 389 -36.84 -1.18 8.08
CA LEU A 389 -37.90 -1.58 9.02
C LEU A 389 -39.28 -1.04 8.64
N ASN A 390 -39.36 0.10 7.94
CA ASN A 390 -40.62 0.80 7.66
C ASN A 390 -40.80 1.11 6.15
N PRO A 391 -41.54 0.27 5.40
CA PRO A 391 -41.85 0.53 3.99
C PRO A 391 -42.83 1.70 3.76
N LYS A 392 -43.34 2.34 4.83
CA LYS A 392 -44.37 3.41 4.76
C LYS A 392 -43.85 4.84 4.97
N SER A 393 -42.58 5.05 5.32
CA SER A 393 -41.94 6.38 5.41
C SER A 393 -40.83 6.70 4.36
N PRO A 394 -40.80 6.13 3.12
CA PRO A 394 -39.69 6.40 2.20
C PRO A 394 -39.53 7.87 1.81
N ILE A 395 -40.64 8.60 1.69
CA ILE A 395 -40.67 9.96 1.13
C ILE A 395 -39.94 10.95 2.04
N SER A 396 -40.26 10.97 3.34
CA SER A 396 -39.63 11.92 4.28
C SER A 396 -38.14 11.68 4.51
N ILE A 397 -37.69 10.43 4.37
CA ILE A 397 -36.27 10.07 4.44
C ILE A 397 -35.57 10.44 3.13
N GLN A 398 -36.23 10.21 1.99
CA GLN A 398 -35.73 10.59 0.68
C GLN A 398 -35.52 12.10 0.56
N ASP A 399 -36.46 12.92 1.04
CA ASP A 399 -36.34 14.38 1.00
C ASP A 399 -35.14 14.88 1.84
N LYS A 400 -34.93 14.30 3.03
CA LYS A 400 -33.76 14.63 3.86
C LYS A 400 -32.44 14.21 3.21
N ILE A 401 -32.42 13.08 2.51
CA ILE A 401 -31.24 12.62 1.77
C ILE A 401 -30.97 13.56 0.59
N ASP A 402 -31.99 13.95 -0.16
CA ASP A 402 -31.84 14.88 -1.27
C ASP A 402 -31.31 16.24 -0.80
N ASP A 403 -31.83 16.78 0.30
CA ASP A 403 -31.36 18.04 0.86
C ASP A 403 -29.85 17.96 1.21
N MET A 404 -29.41 16.84 1.79
CA MET A 404 -27.99 16.60 2.07
C MET A 404 -27.16 16.49 0.79
N LEU A 405 -27.64 15.73 -0.20
CA LEU A 405 -26.92 15.53 -1.47
C LEU A 405 -26.86 16.83 -2.29
N GLN A 406 -27.88 17.69 -2.17
CA GLN A 406 -27.93 19.02 -2.78
C GLN A 406 -26.88 19.96 -2.15
N ILE A 407 -26.72 19.94 -0.84
CA ILE A 407 -25.67 20.73 -0.16
C ILE A 407 -24.26 20.27 -0.57
N LEU A 408 -24.11 18.98 -0.88
CA LEU A 408 -22.83 18.37 -1.28
C LEU A 408 -22.58 18.43 -2.80
N ASP A 409 -23.42 19.14 -3.59
CA ASP A 409 -23.37 19.21 -5.06
C ASP A 409 -23.25 17.83 -5.74
N SER A 410 -23.84 16.81 -5.12
CA SER A 410 -23.66 15.39 -5.49
C SER A 410 -24.91 14.76 -6.12
N LEU A 411 -25.99 15.53 -6.30
CA LEU A 411 -27.17 15.10 -7.05
C LEU A 411 -26.92 15.21 -8.55
N SER A 412 -27.34 14.19 -9.31
CA SER A 412 -27.50 14.35 -10.75
C SER A 412 -28.58 15.40 -11.05
N ASP A 413 -28.51 16.08 -12.20
CA ASP A 413 -29.54 17.05 -12.61
C ASP A 413 -30.95 16.43 -12.59
N VAL A 414 -31.05 15.16 -12.96
CA VAL A 414 -32.32 14.41 -12.97
C VAL A 414 -32.86 14.21 -11.55
N ASP A 415 -32.00 13.86 -10.59
CA ASP A 415 -32.44 13.62 -9.22
C ASP A 415 -32.73 14.93 -8.48
N ARG A 416 -31.98 16.00 -8.78
CA ARG A 416 -32.30 17.36 -8.35
C ARG A 416 -33.68 17.78 -8.83
N MET A 417 -33.99 17.55 -10.11
CA MET A 417 -35.31 17.84 -10.68
C MET A 417 -36.44 17.05 -10.00
N ARG A 418 -36.24 15.74 -9.78
CA ARG A 418 -37.23 14.90 -9.07
C ARG A 418 -37.45 15.36 -7.63
N SER A 419 -36.40 15.79 -6.94
CA SER A 419 -36.50 16.33 -5.58
C SER A 419 -37.34 17.62 -5.56
N LEU A 420 -37.10 18.54 -6.50
CA LEU A 420 -37.92 19.76 -6.63
C LEU A 420 -39.39 19.40 -6.87
N ILE A 421 -39.67 18.45 -7.77
CA ILE A 421 -41.04 18.01 -8.06
C ILE A 421 -41.74 17.45 -6.81
N ARG A 422 -41.04 16.64 -6.00
CA ARG A 422 -41.59 16.09 -4.74
C ARG A 422 -41.96 17.16 -3.72
N LYS A 423 -41.17 18.25 -3.65
CA LYS A 423 -41.40 19.37 -2.72
C LYS A 423 -42.68 20.15 -3.05
N GLY A 424 -43.17 20.06 -4.29
CA GLY A 424 -44.36 20.76 -4.76
C GLY A 424 -44.13 22.26 -5.01
N GLU A 425 -45.12 22.93 -5.62
CA GLU A 425 -45.04 24.36 -5.90
C GLU A 425 -44.91 25.19 -4.61
N SER A 426 -44.12 26.26 -4.69
CA SER A 426 -43.85 27.17 -3.58
C SER A 426 -43.54 28.57 -4.09
N LYS A 427 -43.27 29.52 -3.18
CA LYS A 427 -42.90 30.90 -3.55
C LYS A 427 -41.67 30.98 -4.45
N THR A 428 -40.83 29.95 -4.47
CA THR A 428 -39.57 29.89 -5.22
C THR A 428 -39.52 28.70 -6.18
N LEU A 429 -40.64 28.01 -6.42
CA LEU A 429 -40.73 26.85 -7.31
C LEU A 429 -42.11 26.82 -7.98
N GLU A 430 -42.15 26.92 -9.30
CA GLU A 430 -43.39 26.91 -10.10
C GLU A 430 -43.34 25.79 -11.14
N PHE A 431 -44.46 25.10 -11.36
CA PHE A 431 -44.63 24.12 -12.41
C PHE A 431 -45.44 24.69 -13.58
N LYS A 432 -45.09 24.28 -14.79
CA LYS A 432 -45.84 24.55 -16.02
C LYS A 432 -45.89 23.28 -16.85
N GLN A 433 -47.09 22.83 -17.18
CA GLN A 433 -47.25 21.59 -17.95
C GLN A 433 -46.70 21.70 -19.37
N THR A 434 -46.79 22.88 -19.98
CA THR A 434 -46.33 23.20 -21.34
C THR A 434 -45.73 24.60 -21.37
N PHE A 435 -44.91 24.92 -22.38
CA PHE A 435 -44.34 26.25 -22.54
C PHE A 435 -45.30 27.22 -23.25
N SER A 436 -45.97 26.75 -24.30
CA SER A 436 -46.80 27.56 -25.19
C SER A 436 -48.00 26.80 -25.76
N LEU A 437 -48.07 25.47 -25.64
CA LEU A 437 -49.21 24.66 -26.08
C LEU A 437 -50.37 24.77 -25.10
N ASN A 438 -51.54 25.17 -25.59
CA ASN A 438 -52.78 25.06 -24.82
C ASN A 438 -53.36 23.65 -24.96
N ILE A 439 -53.40 22.91 -23.85
CA ILE A 439 -53.84 21.51 -23.80
C ILE A 439 -55.32 21.30 -24.15
N HIS A 440 -56.16 22.34 -24.07
CA HIS A 440 -57.59 22.25 -24.36
C HIS A 440 -57.92 22.61 -25.81
N THR A 441 -57.26 23.62 -26.36
CA THR A 441 -57.50 24.10 -27.72
C THR A 441 -56.53 23.54 -28.75
N ASP A 442 -55.47 22.89 -28.26
CA ASP A 442 -54.48 22.16 -29.05
C ASP A 442 -53.76 23.06 -30.08
N ILE A 443 -53.61 24.35 -29.74
CA ILE A 443 -52.93 25.39 -30.53
C ILE A 443 -51.93 26.16 -29.65
N LYS A 444 -51.01 26.90 -30.28
CA LYS A 444 -50.04 27.77 -29.59
C LYS A 444 -50.77 28.97 -28.96
N ASP A 445 -50.55 29.20 -27.68
CA ASP A 445 -51.21 30.24 -26.89
C ASP A 445 -50.16 31.14 -26.24
N GLU A 446 -50.13 32.39 -26.70
CA GLU A 446 -49.26 33.45 -26.21
C GLU A 446 -49.49 33.75 -24.71
N ASN A 447 -50.69 33.51 -24.18
CA ASN A 447 -50.96 33.74 -22.77
C ASN A 447 -50.27 32.71 -21.87
N ILE A 448 -50.14 31.46 -22.32
CA ILE A 448 -49.43 30.40 -21.60
C ILE A 448 -47.95 30.74 -21.55
N ARG A 449 -47.37 31.12 -22.71
CA ARG A 449 -45.98 31.59 -22.78
C ARG A 449 -45.75 32.80 -21.87
N LYS A 450 -46.64 33.79 -21.92
CA LYS A 450 -46.59 34.98 -21.07
C LYS A 450 -46.69 34.65 -19.58
N SER A 451 -47.39 33.59 -19.21
CA SER A 451 -47.46 33.09 -17.83
C SER A 451 -46.09 32.62 -17.34
N SER A 452 -45.41 31.78 -18.11
CA SER A 452 -44.04 31.33 -17.83
C SER A 452 -43.05 32.50 -17.71
N LEU A 453 -43.14 33.49 -18.63
CA LEU A 453 -42.29 34.69 -18.57
C LEU A 453 -42.58 35.56 -17.35
N LYS A 454 -43.86 35.71 -16.95
CA LYS A 454 -44.23 36.43 -15.73
C LYS A 454 -43.65 35.76 -14.49
N THR A 455 -43.63 34.43 -14.44
CA THR A 455 -43.00 33.69 -13.34
C THR A 455 -41.49 33.98 -13.28
N ILE A 456 -40.79 33.94 -14.42
CA ILE A 456 -39.36 34.29 -14.47
C ILE A 456 -39.13 35.71 -13.95
N VAL A 457 -39.92 36.68 -14.42
CA VAL A 457 -39.84 38.07 -13.96
C VAL A 457 -40.16 38.19 -12.47
N ALA A 458 -41.13 37.42 -11.95
CA ALA A 458 -41.45 37.40 -10.53
C ALA A 458 -40.27 36.86 -9.70
N PHE A 459 -39.64 35.76 -10.12
CA PHE A 459 -38.48 35.19 -9.44
C PHE A 459 -37.27 36.13 -9.48
N LEU A 460 -37.01 36.77 -10.61
CA LEU A 460 -35.93 37.76 -10.74
C LEU A 460 -36.13 38.98 -9.83
N ASN A 461 -37.38 39.36 -9.54
CA ASN A 461 -37.72 40.50 -8.68
C ASN A 461 -37.89 40.15 -7.20
N THR A 462 -37.73 38.87 -6.83
CA THR A 462 -37.93 38.38 -5.45
C THR A 462 -36.70 37.59 -5.00
N ASP A 463 -36.86 36.50 -4.23
CA ASP A 463 -35.77 35.73 -3.66
C ASP A 463 -35.10 34.75 -4.65
N GLY A 464 -35.35 34.92 -5.96
CA GLY A 464 -35.02 33.92 -6.99
C GLY A 464 -36.01 32.75 -7.00
N GLY A 465 -35.79 31.79 -7.91
CA GLY A 465 -36.66 30.61 -7.99
C GLY A 465 -36.34 29.67 -9.15
N ASN A 466 -37.05 28.54 -9.18
CA ASN A 466 -36.95 27.51 -10.22
C ASN A 466 -38.28 27.41 -10.96
N LEU A 467 -38.25 27.46 -12.28
CA LEU A 467 -39.42 27.20 -13.14
C LEU A 467 -39.21 25.84 -13.83
N LEU A 468 -40.10 24.89 -13.56
CA LEU A 468 -40.06 23.58 -14.23
C LEU A 468 -41.14 23.52 -15.31
N ILE A 469 -40.73 23.30 -16.57
CA ILE A 469 -41.64 23.20 -17.71
C ILE A 469 -41.70 21.74 -18.18
N GLY A 470 -42.90 21.25 -18.47
CA GLY A 470 -43.16 19.83 -18.73
C GLY A 470 -43.55 19.05 -17.47
N VAL A 471 -44.03 19.75 -16.43
CA VAL A 471 -44.53 19.16 -15.17
C VAL A 471 -45.93 19.71 -14.91
N GLY A 472 -46.91 18.84 -14.73
CA GLY A 472 -48.28 19.23 -14.40
C GLY A 472 -48.44 19.62 -12.92
N ASP A 473 -49.58 20.23 -12.61
CA ASP A 473 -49.89 20.77 -11.27
C ASP A 473 -49.88 19.70 -10.16
N GLU A 474 -50.10 18.44 -10.52
CA GLU A 474 -50.04 17.29 -9.60
C GLU A 474 -48.63 16.67 -9.48
N GLY A 475 -47.60 17.30 -10.08
CA GLY A 475 -46.21 16.82 -10.07
C GLY A 475 -45.93 15.69 -11.08
N ASN A 476 -46.86 15.41 -11.99
CA ASN A 476 -46.67 14.44 -13.07
C ASN A 476 -45.79 15.02 -14.18
N VAL A 477 -44.71 14.31 -14.53
CA VAL A 477 -43.81 14.73 -15.61
C VAL A 477 -44.42 14.39 -16.97
N THR A 478 -44.95 15.40 -17.65
CA THR A 478 -45.53 15.29 -19.00
C THR A 478 -44.48 15.45 -20.10
N GLY A 479 -43.39 16.14 -19.79
CA GLY A 479 -42.31 16.47 -20.72
C GLY A 479 -42.75 17.46 -21.82
N LEU A 480 -41.79 17.82 -22.69
CA LEU A 480 -42.01 18.75 -23.80
C LEU A 480 -42.20 18.05 -25.15
N GLY A 481 -42.03 16.73 -25.21
CA GLY A 481 -42.02 15.97 -26.47
C GLY A 481 -43.29 16.13 -27.30
N GLY A 482 -44.47 16.16 -26.67
CA GLY A 482 -45.74 16.37 -27.37
C GLY A 482 -45.85 17.77 -27.99
N GLU A 483 -45.41 18.80 -27.27
CA GLU A 483 -45.39 20.19 -27.74
C GLU A 483 -44.38 20.39 -28.88
N MET A 484 -43.15 19.89 -28.69
CA MET A 484 -42.07 20.03 -29.68
C MET A 484 -42.36 19.28 -30.98
N ALA A 485 -42.88 18.04 -30.90
CA ALA A 485 -43.27 17.28 -32.08
C ALA A 485 -44.36 17.99 -32.88
N LYS A 486 -45.31 18.61 -32.18
CA LYS A 486 -46.45 19.31 -32.78
C LYS A 486 -46.04 20.59 -33.51
N PHE A 487 -45.13 21.37 -32.94
CA PHE A 487 -44.63 22.59 -33.56
C PHE A 487 -43.42 22.37 -34.47
N ARG A 488 -43.02 21.10 -34.70
CA ARG A 488 -41.83 20.72 -35.49
C ARG A 488 -40.56 21.43 -35.00
N GLU A 489 -40.47 21.60 -33.69
CA GLU A 489 -39.32 22.21 -33.04
C GLU A 489 -38.35 21.09 -32.66
N ASN A 490 -37.07 21.28 -32.97
CA ASN A 490 -35.99 20.54 -32.33
C ASN A 490 -35.54 21.32 -31.08
N GLU A 491 -34.70 20.71 -30.27
CA GLU A 491 -34.21 21.30 -29.01
C GLU A 491 -33.63 22.70 -29.20
N ASP A 492 -32.81 22.90 -30.23
CA ASP A 492 -32.23 24.21 -30.56
C ASP A 492 -33.27 25.28 -30.89
N LYS A 493 -34.29 24.95 -31.68
CA LYS A 493 -35.37 25.90 -32.03
C LYS A 493 -36.23 26.25 -30.83
N PHE A 494 -36.50 25.27 -29.96
CA PHE A 494 -37.25 25.49 -28.73
C PHE A 494 -36.48 26.43 -27.79
N LEU A 495 -35.19 26.20 -27.60
CA LEU A 495 -34.32 27.07 -26.79
C LEU A 495 -34.19 28.48 -27.35
N LEU A 496 -34.11 28.62 -28.68
CA LEU A 496 -34.14 29.94 -29.33
C LEU A 496 -35.45 30.67 -29.03
N ASN A 497 -36.59 30.00 -29.16
CA ASN A 497 -37.91 30.56 -28.85
C ASN A 497 -38.12 30.86 -27.36
N PHE A 498 -37.37 30.21 -26.48
CA PHE A 498 -37.38 30.48 -25.05
C PHE A 498 -36.52 31.71 -24.68
N ASN A 499 -35.39 31.89 -25.38
CA ASN A 499 -34.43 32.96 -25.13
C ASN A 499 -34.70 34.28 -25.87
N SER A 500 -35.69 34.31 -26.77
CA SER A 500 -36.10 35.49 -27.56
C SER A 500 -37.43 36.06 -27.09
#